data_AF-A0A915J0M2-F1
#
_entry.id   AF-A0A915J0M2-F1
#
_cell.length_a   1.000
_cell.length_b   1.000
_cell.length_c   1.000
_cell.angle_alpha   90.00
_cell.angle_beta   90.00
_cell.angle_gamma   90.00
#
_symmetry.space_group_name_H-M   'P 1'
#
loop_
_entity.id
_entity.type
_entity.pdbx_description
1 polymer ?
#
loop_
_entity_poly.entity_id
_entity_poly.type
_entity_poly.pdbx_seq_one_letter_code
_entity_poly.pdbx_strand_id
1 'polypeptide(L)'
;RYSEENFFSAEHWEAWALLCNSSYRYPEDCTLQDCEYQVRWSVQKDASEVAFHIIAHSTSGNMWTGIGFNTKAVMDGADLILGGYMDNGTFIIRDMTSNQY
;
A
#
# COMPACT_ATOMS: atom_id res chain seq x y z
N ARG A 1 -11.07 6.99 19.82
CA ARG A 1 -12.15 6.77 18.84
C ARG A 1 -11.56 7.13 17.50
N TYR A 2 -11.03 6.16 16.78
CA TYR A 2 -10.44 6.39 15.46
C TYR A 2 -11.59 6.46 14.47
N SER A 3 -11.80 7.65 13.90
CA SER A 3 -12.67 7.83 12.75
C SER A 3 -11.91 7.35 11.53
N GLU A 4 -12.31 6.19 11.00
CA GLU A 4 -11.93 5.73 9.67
C GLU A 4 -12.59 6.66 8.64
N GLU A 5 -11.96 7.79 8.33
CA GLU A 5 -12.31 8.57 7.15
C GLU A 5 -11.70 7.89 5.93
N ASN A 6 -12.37 6.83 5.49
CA ASN A 6 -12.07 6.11 4.26
C ASN A 6 -12.35 7.04 3.06
N PHE A 7 -11.28 7.54 2.44
CA PHE A 7 -11.32 8.39 1.24
C PHE A 7 -11.87 7.65 0.00
N PHE A 8 -12.12 6.35 0.08
CA PHE A 8 -12.76 5.54 -0.94
C PHE A 8 -14.01 4.91 -0.34
N SER A 9 -15.18 5.16 -0.95
CA SER A 9 -16.47 4.73 -0.41
C SER A 9 -16.51 3.22 -0.17
N ALA A 10 -16.96 2.84 1.02
CA ALA A 10 -17.02 1.47 1.53
C ALA A 10 -18.04 0.56 0.82
N GLU A 11 -18.58 0.95 -0.33
CA GLU A 11 -19.65 0.22 -1.02
C GLU A 11 -19.19 -0.54 -2.28
N HIS A 12 -17.92 -0.44 -2.68
CA HIS A 12 -17.42 -1.12 -3.90
C HIS A 12 -16.47 -2.30 -3.66
N TRP A 13 -15.99 -2.57 -2.44
CA TRP A 13 -14.86 -3.47 -2.21
C TRP A 13 -15.19 -4.98 -2.10
N GLU A 14 -16.44 -5.38 -1.82
CA GLU A 14 -16.80 -6.81 -1.76
C GLU A 14 -16.75 -7.50 -3.14
N ALA A 15 -16.84 -6.74 -4.24
CA ALA A 15 -16.81 -7.29 -5.59
C ALA A 15 -15.38 -7.54 -6.13
N TRP A 16 -14.38 -6.78 -5.70
CA TRP A 16 -13.00 -6.87 -6.22
C TRP A 16 -12.08 -7.80 -5.41
N ALA A 17 -12.47 -8.15 -4.18
CA ALA A 17 -11.71 -9.06 -3.32
C ALA A 17 -11.73 -10.54 -3.79
N LEU A 18 -12.62 -10.89 -4.72
CA LEU A 18 -12.81 -12.27 -5.20
C LEU A 18 -11.97 -12.62 -6.44
N LEU A 19 -11.17 -11.68 -6.96
CA LEU A 19 -10.34 -11.91 -8.16
C LEU A 19 -8.85 -11.69 -7.86
N CYS A 20 -8.22 -12.80 -7.45
CA CYS A 20 -6.80 -13.15 -7.46
C CYS A 20 -5.96 -12.95 -6.17
N ASN A 21 -5.37 -14.07 -5.73
CA ASN A 21 -4.57 -14.36 -4.51
C ASN A 21 -3.26 -13.57 -4.30
N SER A 22 -3.09 -12.40 -4.91
CA SER A 22 -1.81 -11.70 -4.87
C SER A 22 -1.74 -10.79 -3.64
N SER A 23 -0.97 -11.22 -2.65
CA SER A 23 -0.76 -10.48 -1.42
C SER A 23 0.64 -10.68 -0.89
N TYR A 24 1.13 -9.68 -0.18
CA TYR A 24 2.36 -9.71 0.60
C TYR A 24 2.05 -9.27 2.02
N ARG A 25 2.71 -9.88 3.00
CA ARG A 25 2.58 -9.50 4.40
C ARG A 25 3.90 -9.68 5.12
N TYR A 26 4.13 -8.84 6.11
CA TYR A 26 5.29 -8.91 6.98
C TYR A 26 4.87 -8.66 8.43
N PRO A 27 5.30 -9.52 9.38
CA PRO A 27 5.94 -10.84 9.19
C PRO A 27 5.09 -11.83 8.38
N GLU A 28 5.68 -12.90 7.81
CA GLU A 28 4.95 -13.80 6.89
C GLU A 28 3.76 -14.53 7.55
N ASP A 29 3.83 -14.75 8.86
CA ASP A 29 2.87 -15.47 9.69
C ASP A 29 1.85 -14.57 10.41
N CYS A 30 1.91 -13.26 10.20
CA CYS A 30 1.01 -12.33 10.84
C CYS A 30 -0.44 -12.44 10.33
N THR A 31 -1.40 -12.11 11.19
CA THR A 31 -2.83 -12.06 10.85
C THR A 31 -3.39 -10.68 11.07
N LEU A 32 -3.88 -10.05 9.99
CA LEU A 32 -4.65 -8.80 9.95
C LEU A 32 -4.12 -7.63 10.80
N GLN A 33 -4.30 -7.67 12.11
CA GLN A 33 -3.92 -6.59 13.03
C GLN A 33 -2.48 -6.69 13.53
N ASP A 34 -1.88 -7.89 13.46
CA ASP A 34 -0.52 -8.14 13.95
C ASP A 34 0.55 -7.96 12.86
N CYS A 35 0.12 -7.62 11.65
CA CYS A 35 1.03 -7.38 10.54
C CYS A 35 1.57 -5.95 10.60
N GLU A 36 2.89 -5.80 10.52
CA GLU A 36 3.49 -4.48 10.35
C GLU A 36 3.13 -3.89 8.98
N TYR A 37 3.10 -4.75 7.96
CA TYR A 37 2.82 -4.37 6.59
C TYR A 37 1.99 -5.43 5.87
N GLN A 38 0.98 -4.99 5.12
CA GLN A 38 0.21 -5.83 4.22
C GLN A 38 -0.04 -5.10 2.90
N VAL A 39 0.11 -5.82 1.80
CA VAL A 39 -0.28 -5.37 0.47
C VAL A 39 -1.15 -6.42 -0.17
N ARG A 40 -2.21 -5.96 -0.83
CA ARG A 40 -2.99 -6.77 -1.75
C ARG A 40 -3.10 -6.03 -3.07
N TRP A 41 -3.08 -6.76 -4.18
CA TRP A 41 -3.26 -6.12 -5.47
C TRP A 41 -4.09 -6.96 -6.42
N SER A 42 -4.82 -6.28 -7.29
CA SER A 42 -5.64 -6.89 -8.34
C SER A 42 -5.34 -6.23 -9.68
N VAL A 43 -5.29 -7.06 -10.73
CA VAL A 43 -5.07 -6.62 -12.10
C VAL A 43 -6.43 -6.51 -12.78
N GLN A 44 -6.79 -5.28 -13.14
CA GLN A 44 -8.02 -4.98 -13.88
C GLN A 44 -7.70 -5.01 -15.37
N LYS A 45 -7.85 -6.19 -15.99
CA LYS A 45 -7.47 -6.40 -17.39
C LYS A 45 -8.19 -5.46 -18.36
N ASP A 46 -9.47 -5.20 -18.11
CA ASP A 46 -10.30 -4.36 -18.98
C ASP A 46 -9.89 -2.88 -18.91
N ALA A 47 -9.44 -2.42 -17.74
CA ALA A 47 -8.97 -1.05 -17.52
C ALA A 47 -7.47 -0.88 -17.81
N SER A 48 -6.72 -1.98 -17.99
CA SER A 48 -5.24 -1.96 -18.02
C SER A 48 -4.62 -1.30 -16.78
N GLU A 49 -5.24 -1.51 -15.62
CA GLU A 49 -4.86 -0.92 -14.35
C GLU A 49 -4.51 -2.00 -13.31
N VAL A 50 -3.66 -1.64 -12.35
CA VAL A 50 -3.39 -2.47 -11.17
C VAL A 50 -3.76 -1.67 -9.93
N ALA A 51 -4.69 -2.19 -9.13
CA ALA A 51 -5.11 -1.57 -7.89
C ALA A 51 -4.31 -2.17 -6.74
N PHE A 52 -3.64 -1.32 -5.96
CA PHE A 52 -2.90 -1.71 -4.76
C PHE A 52 -3.63 -1.22 -3.51
N HIS A 53 -3.74 -2.11 -2.53
CA HIS A 53 -4.21 -1.79 -1.19
C HIS A 53 -3.08 -2.06 -0.21
N ILE A 54 -2.61 -1.00 0.44
CA ILE A 54 -1.47 -1.03 1.36
C ILE A 54 -1.98 -0.68 2.76
N ILE A 55 -1.68 -1.55 3.72
CA ILE A 55 -1.92 -1.32 5.15
C ILE A 55 -0.56 -1.35 5.83
N ALA A 56 -0.20 -0.26 6.51
CA ALA A 56 1.01 -0.15 7.30
C ALA A 56 0.65 0.33 8.70
N HIS A 57 1.09 -0.40 9.72
CA HIS A 57 0.83 -0.03 11.11
C HIS A 57 1.95 0.88 11.61
N SER A 58 1.60 2.10 12.03
CA SER A 58 2.52 3.02 12.70
C SER A 58 2.44 2.84 14.22
N THR A 59 3.59 2.70 14.88
CA THR A 59 3.66 2.64 16.35
C THR A 59 3.84 4.02 16.99
N SER A 60 4.26 5.04 16.22
CA SER A 60 4.32 6.45 16.64
C SER A 60 4.89 7.33 15.51
N GLY A 61 4.54 8.61 15.49
CA GLY A 61 5.25 9.59 14.69
C GLY A 61 4.78 9.70 13.23
N ASN A 62 5.47 10.60 12.52
CA ASN A 62 5.49 10.64 11.06
C ASN A 62 5.95 9.29 10.48
N MET A 63 5.11 8.66 9.65
CA MET A 63 5.35 7.37 9.02
C MET A 63 5.37 7.53 7.50
N TRP A 64 6.26 6.82 6.83
CA TRP A 64 6.25 6.65 5.38
C TRP A 64 6.19 5.16 5.04
N THR A 65 5.40 4.84 4.03
CA THR A 65 5.31 3.52 3.40
C THR A 65 5.24 3.69 1.90
N GLY A 66 5.40 2.62 1.13
CA GLY A 66 5.30 2.70 -0.32
C GLY A 66 5.49 1.38 -1.02
N ILE A 67 5.29 1.40 -2.34
CA ILE A 67 5.55 0.28 -3.23
C ILE A 67 6.46 0.74 -4.36
N GLY A 68 7.42 -0.12 -4.71
CA GLY A 68 8.37 0.13 -5.78
C GLY A 68 8.30 -0.92 -6.89
N PHE A 69 8.38 -0.45 -8.13
CA PHE A 69 8.37 -1.26 -9.33
C PHE A 69 9.76 -1.24 -9.96
N ASN A 70 10.36 -2.42 -10.10
CA ASN A 70 11.64 -2.60 -10.75
C ASN A 70 11.71 -3.99 -11.37
N THR A 71 12.50 -4.12 -12.43
CA THR A 71 12.85 -5.41 -13.06
C THR A 71 13.75 -6.28 -12.18
N LYS A 72 14.41 -5.68 -11.18
CA LYS A 72 15.25 -6.34 -10.17
C LYS A 72 14.69 -6.04 -8.79
N ALA A 73 14.83 -6.97 -7.85
CA ALA A 73 14.43 -6.78 -6.46
C ALA A 73 15.40 -5.86 -5.67
N VAL A 74 15.66 -4.67 -6.20
CA VAL A 74 16.50 -3.62 -5.61
C VAL A 74 15.77 -2.28 -5.74
N MET A 75 16.05 -1.36 -4.82
CA MET A 75 15.47 -0.02 -4.88
C MET A 75 16.10 0.83 -5.99
N ASP A 76 17.38 0.66 -6.29
CA ASP A 76 18.04 1.44 -7.35
C ASP A 76 17.37 1.26 -8.71
N GLY A 77 16.94 2.37 -9.31
CA GLY A 77 16.19 2.41 -10.57
C GLY A 77 14.71 2.04 -10.43
N ALA A 78 14.16 2.00 -9.21
CA ALA A 78 12.75 1.71 -9.00
C ALA A 78 11.87 2.94 -9.21
N ASP A 79 10.69 2.71 -9.77
CA ASP A 79 9.57 3.65 -9.80
C ASP A 79 8.69 3.44 -8.56
N LEU A 80 8.39 4.49 -7.81
CA LEU A 80 7.91 4.43 -6.43
C LEU A 80 6.63 5.25 -6.25
N ILE A 81 5.63 4.62 -5.63
CA ILE A 81 4.52 5.34 -5.00
C ILE A 81 4.71 5.29 -3.49
N LEU A 82 4.87 6.45 -2.86
CA LEU A 82 5.00 6.60 -1.41
C LEU A 82 3.73 7.19 -0.79
N GLY A 83 3.28 6.62 0.31
CA GLY A 83 2.27 7.14 1.21
C GLY A 83 2.88 7.56 2.54
N GLY A 84 2.56 8.75 3.02
CA GLY A 84 3.02 9.28 4.30
C GLY A 84 1.85 9.66 5.19
N TYR A 85 1.93 9.33 6.47
CA TYR A 85 1.04 9.84 7.51
C TYR A 85 1.86 10.67 8.48
N MET A 86 1.39 11.89 8.76
CA MET A 86 2.06 12.84 9.64
C MET A 86 1.33 12.95 10.96
N ASP A 87 2.05 13.26 12.05
CA ASP A 87 1.47 13.39 13.40
C ASP A 87 0.37 14.44 13.51
N ASN A 88 0.36 15.43 12.60
CA ASN A 88 -0.69 16.43 12.53
C ASN A 88 -1.97 15.94 11.81
N GLY A 89 -2.06 14.65 11.48
CA GLY A 89 -3.18 14.03 10.77
C GLY A 89 -3.11 14.14 9.25
N THR A 90 -2.04 14.70 8.68
CA THR A 90 -1.92 14.86 7.22
C THR A 90 -1.53 13.55 6.55
N PHE A 91 -2.24 13.21 5.47
CA PHE A 91 -1.84 12.12 4.56
C PHE A 91 -1.22 12.69 3.28
N ILE A 92 -0.14 12.08 2.80
CA ILE A 92 0.60 12.50 1.60
C ILE A 92 0.78 11.29 0.69
N ILE A 93 0.46 11.43 -0.59
CA ILE A 93 0.86 10.47 -1.63
C ILE A 93 1.88 11.16 -2.55
N ARG A 94 2.95 10.47 -2.89
CA ARG A 94 3.96 10.92 -3.86
C ARG A 94 4.31 9.84 -4.86
N ASP A 95 4.39 10.23 -6.11
CA ASP A 95 5.02 9.50 -7.20
C ASP A 95 6.45 9.99 -7.35
N MET A 96 7.41 9.07 -7.35
CA MET A 96 8.84 9.37 -7.44
C MET A 96 9.59 8.23 -8.13
N THR A 97 10.66 8.56 -8.82
CA THR A 97 11.64 7.56 -9.25
C THR A 97 12.88 7.63 -8.37
N SER A 98 13.53 6.48 -8.14
CA SER A 98 14.79 6.40 -7.43
C SER A 98 15.92 6.15 -8.41
N ASN A 99 16.92 7.04 -8.39
CA ASN A 99 18.12 6.93 -9.20
C ASN A 99 19.33 6.94 -8.28
N GLN A 100 20.05 5.80 -8.23
CA GLN A 100 21.32 5.58 -7.53
C GLN A 100 21.30 5.84 -6.02
N TYR A 101 21.47 4.75 -5.26
CA TYR A 101 21.87 4.76 -3.85
C TYR A 101 23.36 4.44 -3.72
#